data_AF-A0A540X1B8-F1
#
_entry.id   AF-A0A540X1B8-F1
#
_cell.length_a   1.000
_cell.length_b   1.000
_cell.length_c   1.000
_cell.angle_alpha   90.00
_cell.angle_beta   90.00
_cell.angle_gamma   90.00
#
_symmetry.space_group_name_H-M   'P 1'
#
loop_
_entity.id
_entity.type
_entity.pdbx_description
1 polymer ?
#
loop_
_entity_poly.entity_id
_entity_poly.type
_entity_poly.pdbx_seq_one_letter_code
_entity_poly.pdbx_strand_id
1 'polypeptide(L)'
;MRSLRTLSVLIALFTVSPALAEAPKAPEKSQSAEAEKPKCEHGVQKSLCTRCNPKLAAVFKAKGDWCAEHERPESQCSLCHPDLAKKGVK
;
A
#
# COMPACT_ATOMS: atom_id res chain seq x y z
N MET A 1 24.06 -59.00 -34.78
CA MET A 1 25.24 -58.20 -34.39
C MET A 1 25.09 -56.81 -34.96
N ARG A 2 25.29 -55.78 -34.11
CA ARG A 2 25.39 -54.32 -34.40
C ARG A 2 24.07 -53.70 -34.87
N SER A 3 23.32 -53.09 -33.94
CA SER A 3 23.50 -51.69 -33.54
C SER A 3 23.26 -50.77 -34.73
N LEU A 4 22.15 -50.02 -34.69
CA LEU A 4 22.10 -48.57 -34.88
C LEU A 4 20.62 -48.13 -34.92
N ARG A 5 20.33 -47.09 -34.12
CA ARG A 5 19.37 -45.99 -34.41
C ARG A 5 17.89 -46.35 -34.52
N THR A 6 17.08 -45.74 -33.64
CA THR A 6 15.94 -44.83 -33.92
C THR A 6 15.10 -44.73 -32.64
N LEU A 7 15.16 -43.61 -31.91
CA LEU A 7 14.20 -42.50 -32.00
C LEU A 7 12.74 -42.98 -32.07
N SER A 8 12.06 -42.96 -30.92
CA SER A 8 10.60 -42.92 -30.70
C SER A 8 10.33 -43.50 -29.30
N VAL A 9 9.40 -43.09 -28.47
CA VAL A 9 8.31 -42.13 -28.46
C VAL A 9 7.74 -42.26 -27.04
N LEU A 10 7.32 -41.14 -26.44
CA LEU A 10 6.25 -41.00 -25.44
C LEU A 10 6.06 -42.12 -24.39
N ILE A 11 6.24 -41.81 -23.10
CA ILE A 11 5.19 -42.04 -22.08
C ILE A 11 5.34 -40.93 -21.04
N ALA A 12 4.50 -39.90 -21.17
CA ALA A 12 3.96 -39.24 -20.00
C ALA A 12 3.07 -40.26 -19.29
N LEU A 13 3.12 -40.37 -17.97
CA LEU A 13 1.96 -40.50 -17.09
C LEU A 13 2.43 -40.74 -15.63
N PHE A 14 1.97 -39.85 -14.75
CA PHE A 14 1.55 -40.11 -13.36
C PHE A 14 2.69 -40.34 -12.34
N THR A 15 2.69 -39.75 -11.14
CA THR A 15 1.55 -39.45 -10.24
C THR A 15 2.04 -38.66 -9.02
N VAL A 16 1.22 -37.71 -8.54
CA VAL A 16 0.87 -37.47 -7.11
C VAL A 16 2.04 -37.09 -6.17
N SER A 17 2.08 -35.88 -5.59
CA SER A 17 1.35 -35.47 -4.35
C SER A 17 2.03 -34.19 -3.79
N PRO A 18 1.53 -33.54 -2.71
CA PRO A 18 0.19 -33.04 -2.45
C PRO A 18 0.20 -31.52 -2.15
N ALA A 19 -0.98 -30.93 -2.14
CA ALA A 19 -1.22 -29.58 -1.65
C ALA A 19 -0.79 -29.42 -0.19
N LEU A 20 0.28 -28.65 0.06
CA LEU A 20 0.46 -27.97 1.33
C LEU A 20 -0.29 -26.64 1.20
N ALA A 21 -1.38 -26.54 1.94
CA ALA A 21 -2.20 -25.36 2.06
C ALA A 21 -1.38 -24.24 2.72
N GLU A 22 -0.66 -23.46 1.91
CA GLU A 22 -0.35 -22.08 2.26
C GLU A 22 -1.63 -21.29 2.04
N ALA A 23 -2.33 -21.03 3.15
CA ALA A 23 -3.34 -19.98 3.18
C ALA A 23 -2.70 -18.72 2.57
N PRO A 24 -3.27 -18.11 1.53
CA PRO A 24 -2.81 -16.81 1.11
C PRO A 24 -3.13 -15.87 2.26
N LYS A 25 -2.12 -15.56 3.09
CA LYS A 25 -2.10 -14.28 3.78
C LYS A 25 -2.30 -13.26 2.67
N ALA A 26 -3.51 -12.71 2.66
CA ALA A 26 -3.87 -11.60 1.81
C ALA A 26 -2.67 -10.64 1.80
N PRO A 27 -2.18 -10.22 0.62
CA PRO A 27 -1.20 -9.16 0.61
C PRO A 27 -1.84 -8.00 1.36
N GLU A 28 -1.25 -7.68 2.50
CA GLU A 28 -1.35 -6.39 3.15
C GLU A 28 -0.80 -5.40 2.13
N LYS A 29 -1.64 -5.06 1.15
CA LYS A 29 -1.37 -4.03 0.17
C LYS A 29 -1.80 -2.70 0.78
N SER A 30 -1.22 -2.40 1.95
CA SER A 30 -1.00 -1.04 2.43
C SER A 30 0.22 -0.46 1.71
N GLN A 31 0.26 -0.63 0.39
CA GLN A 31 1.16 0.12 -0.45
C GLN A 31 0.33 1.26 -1.02
N SER A 32 0.55 2.42 -0.41
CA SER A 32 0.41 3.73 -1.02
C SER A 32 0.71 3.64 -2.51
N ALA A 33 -0.31 3.43 -3.32
CA ALA A 33 -0.32 3.94 -4.67
C ALA A 33 -0.41 5.45 -4.50
N GLU A 34 0.73 6.08 -4.25
CA GLU A 34 0.96 7.49 -4.49
C GLU A 34 0.96 7.68 -6.01
N ALA A 35 -0.18 7.38 -6.63
CA ALA A 35 -0.51 7.88 -7.95
C ALA A 35 -0.50 9.40 -7.78
N GLU A 36 0.50 10.02 -8.39
CA GLU A 36 0.87 11.43 -8.39
C GLU A 36 -0.36 12.35 -8.36
N LYS A 37 -0.94 12.52 -7.17
CA LYS A 37 -2.11 13.36 -6.96
C LYS A 37 -1.59 14.76 -6.67
N PRO A 38 -2.15 15.80 -7.31
CA PRO A 38 -1.72 17.17 -7.04
C PRO A 38 -1.86 17.48 -5.55
N LYS A 39 -0.76 17.95 -4.95
CA LYS A 39 -0.76 18.53 -3.61
C LYS A 39 -1.52 19.85 -3.67
N CYS A 40 -2.31 20.14 -2.63
CA CYS A 40 -2.90 21.46 -2.48
C CYS A 40 -1.86 22.47 -1.96
N GLU A 41 -2.26 23.74 -1.83
CA GLU A 41 -1.39 24.82 -1.32
C GLU A 41 -0.84 24.55 0.09
N HIS A 42 -1.50 23.67 0.85
CA HIS A 42 -1.06 23.24 2.19
C HIS A 42 0.00 22.12 2.16
N GLY A 43 0.44 21.67 0.98
CA GLY A 43 1.46 20.64 0.83
C GLY A 43 1.01 19.19 1.09
N VAL A 44 -0.29 18.99 1.33
CA VAL A 44 -0.93 17.67 1.49
C VAL A 44 -1.68 17.34 0.20
N GLN A 45 -1.88 16.06 -0.12
CA GLN A 45 -2.76 15.68 -1.22
C GLN A 45 -4.15 16.30 -1.01
N LYS A 46 -4.72 16.94 -2.04
CA LYS A 46 -5.98 17.69 -1.89
C LYS A 46 -7.10 16.82 -1.30
N SER A 47 -7.20 15.55 -1.71
CA SER A 47 -8.18 14.57 -1.19
C SER A 47 -7.98 14.17 0.27
N LEU A 48 -6.82 14.43 0.87
CA LEU A 48 -6.48 14.04 2.25
C LEU A 48 -6.31 15.25 3.18
N CYS A 49 -6.22 16.47 2.62
CA CYS A 49 -6.07 17.69 3.40
C CYS A 49 -7.36 18.04 4.15
N THR A 50 -7.35 18.05 5.49
CA THR A 50 -8.53 18.45 6.28
C THR A 50 -8.89 19.92 6.13
N ARG A 51 -7.90 20.78 5.79
CA ARG A 51 -8.17 22.20 5.48
C ARG A 51 -8.97 22.36 4.19
N CYS A 52 -8.75 21.48 3.20
CA CYS A 52 -9.53 21.46 1.96
C CYS A 52 -10.82 20.62 2.08
N ASN A 53 -10.82 19.60 2.93
CA ASN A 53 -11.93 18.66 3.11
C ASN A 53 -12.20 18.44 4.61
N PRO A 54 -12.92 19.36 5.28
CA PRO A 54 -13.12 19.31 6.73
C PRO A 54 -13.89 18.07 7.20
N LYS A 55 -14.68 17.45 6.31
CA LYS A 55 -15.39 16.19 6.60
C LYS A 55 -14.44 15.03 6.97
N LEU A 56 -13.18 15.10 6.54
CA LEU A 56 -12.18 14.09 6.86
C LEU A 56 -11.73 14.15 8.33
N ALA A 57 -11.95 15.26 9.03
CA ALA A 57 -11.54 15.39 10.44
C ALA A 57 -12.14 14.28 11.31
N ALA A 58 -13.40 13.91 11.10
CA ALA A 58 -14.03 12.80 11.81
C ALA A 58 -13.34 11.46 11.51
N VAL A 59 -12.90 11.25 10.28
CA VAL A 59 -12.19 10.03 9.86
C VAL A 59 -10.80 9.96 10.52
N PHE A 60 -10.06 11.07 10.54
CA PHE A 60 -8.75 11.15 11.17
C PHE A 60 -8.85 10.98 12.71
N LYS A 61 -9.85 11.59 13.34
CA LYS A 61 -10.18 11.37 14.76
C LYS A 61 -10.50 9.90 15.06
N ALA A 62 -11.35 9.28 14.26
CA ALA A 62 -11.69 7.85 14.42
C ALA A 62 -10.49 6.92 14.23
N LYS A 63 -9.49 7.35 13.44
CA LYS A 63 -8.22 6.64 13.23
C LYS A 63 -7.17 6.93 14.32
N GLY A 64 -7.42 7.86 15.23
CA GLY A 64 -6.45 8.30 16.23
C GLY A 64 -5.34 9.20 15.70
N ASP A 65 -5.41 9.63 14.43
CA ASP A 65 -4.44 10.54 13.80
C ASP A 65 -4.94 11.98 13.96
N TRP A 66 -5.08 12.46 15.20
CA TRP A 66 -5.65 13.77 15.48
C TRP A 66 -4.87 14.53 16.56
N CYS A 67 -4.42 15.73 16.20
CA CYS A 67 -3.83 16.69 17.11
C CYS A 67 -4.96 17.52 17.74
N ALA A 68 -5.19 17.36 19.04
CA ALA A 68 -6.23 18.12 19.75
C ALA A 68 -5.87 19.60 19.91
N GLU A 69 -4.61 19.90 20.22
CA GLU A 69 -4.09 21.28 20.44
C GLU A 69 -4.23 22.16 19.19
N HIS A 70 -4.06 21.59 18.00
CA HIS A 70 -4.01 22.32 16.73
C HIS A 70 -5.13 21.95 15.76
N GLU A 71 -6.12 21.19 16.23
CA GLU A 71 -7.32 20.79 15.50
C GLU A 71 -7.09 20.29 14.06
N ARG A 72 -6.01 19.53 13.87
CA ARG A 72 -5.61 18.98 12.57
C ARG A 72 -5.09 17.55 12.72
N PRO A 73 -5.08 16.74 11.65
CA PRO A 73 -4.52 15.41 11.74
C PRO A 73 -3.05 15.45 12.16
N GLU A 74 -2.61 14.50 12.99
CA GLU A 74 -1.21 14.41 13.44
C GLU A 74 -0.27 14.31 12.24
N SER A 75 -0.62 13.47 11.25
CA SER A 75 0.09 13.34 9.97
C SER A 75 0.11 14.60 9.10
N GLN A 76 -0.66 15.61 9.49
CA GLN A 76 -0.67 16.92 8.84
C GLN A 76 -0.18 18.00 9.80
N CYS A 77 0.15 17.73 11.06
CA CYS A 77 0.45 18.73 12.08
C CYS A 77 1.89 19.23 12.04
N SER A 78 2.18 20.26 11.22
CA SER A 78 3.51 20.88 11.14
C SER A 78 3.97 21.57 12.44
N LEU A 79 3.04 21.86 13.36
CA LEU A 79 3.34 22.47 14.67
C LEU A 79 3.88 21.45 15.67
N CYS A 80 3.35 20.22 15.65
CA CYS A 80 3.86 19.12 16.49
C CYS A 80 4.98 18.33 15.78
N HIS A 81 4.93 18.25 14.46
CA HIS A 81 5.86 17.48 13.62
C HIS A 81 6.56 18.42 12.62
N PRO A 82 7.62 19.14 13.01
CA PRO A 82 8.30 20.11 12.17
C PRO A 82 8.92 19.50 10.89
N ASP A 83 9.17 18.20 10.87
CA ASP A 83 9.63 17.49 9.67
C ASP A 83 8.60 17.47 8.54
N LEU A 84 7.31 17.61 8.86
CA LEU A 84 6.26 17.76 7.85
C LEU A 84 6.40 19.12 7.12
N ALA A 85 6.79 20.18 7.82
CA ALA A 85 7.06 21.48 7.21
C ALA A 85 8.24 21.43 6.24
N LYS A 86 9.30 20.68 6.58
CA LYS A 86 10.43 20.44 5.67
C LYS A 86 10.01 19.70 4.40
N LYS A 87 8.98 18.86 4.49
CA LYS A 87 8.34 18.17 3.34
C LYS A 87 7.32 19.02 2.60
N GLY A 88 7.14 20.28 3.01
CA GLY A 88 6.27 21.26 2.36
C GLY A 88 4.85 21.34 2.92
N VAL A 89 4.53 20.61 4.00
CA VAL A 89 3.22 20.68 4.68
C VAL A 89 3.13 21.94 5.52
N LYS A 90 2.13 22.79 5.24
CA LYS A 90 1.96 24.11 5.86
C LYS A 90 0.71 24.14 6.74
#